data_AF-A0A507BBL0-F1
#
_entry.id   AF-A0A507BBL0-F1
#
_cell.length_a   1.000
_cell.length_b   1.000
_cell.length_c   1.000
_cell.angle_alpha   90.00
_cell.angle_beta   90.00
_cell.angle_gamma   90.00
#
_symmetry.space_group_name_H-M   'P 1'
#
loop_
_entity.id
_entity.type
_entity.pdbx_description
1 polymer ?
#
loop_
_entity_poly.entity_id
_entity_poly.type
_entity_poly.pdbx_seq_one_letter_code
_entity_poly.pdbx_strand_id
1 'polypeptide(L)'
;MGWFSFARDERFILASLGAVTLSTIAMMRFLLIQYRDSAVIKPVQPKTQYITQDTEDSLKLGTLETLLGHYNYAIRDTAAKIVCDRSVNDGVTVNNLLWGITRPNYDERMKNLRALAMITDQHSLHLLNNRKAYLAFVRSLELCAQEADYSRLDDNTFDDYILRDMSEKMLLMFLLQLINKYDPQDLVRAKFIEKWLAKQNWGDSDEERQKNFDQYMHHHQNRITELYARIQATRLGIDALEKAKLIPKGRSMPVPNNRISVVLSISMNELGEDQEVTIQAEGHQPRPMEQSVEEQRLRRQHREAMVLNDGSRPFGREDIFEREHE
;
A
#
# COMPACT_ATOMS: atom_id res chain seq x y z
N MET A 1 -13.31 48.77 -79.78
CA MET A 1 -13.76 49.94 -78.99
C MET A 1 -14.75 49.43 -77.94
N GLY A 2 -14.44 49.44 -76.64
CA GLY A 2 -15.45 49.07 -75.64
C GLY A 2 -15.00 48.74 -74.22
N TRP A 3 -13.71 48.55 -73.94
CA TRP A 3 -13.26 48.29 -72.56
C TRP A 3 -12.93 49.59 -71.81
N PHE A 4 -12.50 50.63 -72.54
CA PHE A 4 -12.20 51.95 -71.97
C PHE A 4 -13.43 52.84 -71.69
N SER A 5 -14.62 52.54 -72.22
CA SER A 5 -15.83 53.30 -71.87
C SER A 5 -16.49 52.79 -70.58
N PHE A 6 -16.32 51.51 -70.26
CA PHE A 6 -16.81 50.90 -69.01
C PHE A 6 -16.05 51.43 -67.77
N ALA A 7 -14.75 51.71 -67.94
CA ALA A 7 -13.91 52.29 -66.89
C ALA A 7 -14.20 53.77 -66.58
N ARG A 8 -15.04 54.43 -67.39
CA ARG A 8 -15.40 55.86 -67.26
C ARG A 8 -16.83 56.06 -66.75
N ASP A 9 -17.55 54.97 -66.49
CA ASP A 9 -18.90 55.00 -65.92
C ASP A 9 -18.81 55.25 -64.40
N GLU A 10 -19.41 56.35 -63.94
CA GLU A 10 -19.40 56.78 -62.53
C GLU A 10 -19.89 55.67 -61.59
N ARG A 11 -20.80 54.80 -62.08
CA ARG A 11 -21.32 53.66 -61.32
C ARG A 11 -20.25 52.59 -61.08
N PHE A 12 -19.35 52.37 -62.04
CA PHE A 12 -18.23 51.43 -61.92
C PHE A 12 -17.14 51.97 -60.99
N ILE A 13 -16.91 53.28 -61.02
CA ILE A 13 -16.00 53.96 -60.08
C ILE A 13 -16.55 53.87 -58.65
N LEU A 14 -17.85 54.12 -58.43
CA LEU A 14 -18.49 53.96 -57.13
C LEU A 14 -18.48 52.51 -56.64
N ALA A 15 -18.75 51.55 -57.51
CA ALA A 15 -18.72 50.13 -57.17
C ALA A 15 -17.29 49.65 -56.81
N SER A 16 -16.27 50.07 -57.57
CA SER A 16 -14.88 49.72 -57.27
C SER A 16 -14.38 50.38 -56.00
N LEU A 17 -14.75 51.64 -55.73
CA LEU A 17 -14.46 52.30 -54.45
C LEU A 17 -15.13 51.58 -53.27
N GLY A 18 -16.39 51.16 -53.43
CA GLY A 18 -17.10 50.34 -52.44
C GLY A 18 -16.42 49.00 -52.19
N ALA A 19 -15.98 48.32 -53.24
CA ALA A 19 -15.26 47.06 -53.12
C ALA A 19 -13.91 47.22 -52.41
N VAL A 20 -13.15 48.27 -52.74
CA VAL A 20 -11.86 48.56 -52.10
C VAL A 20 -12.06 48.90 -50.63
N THR A 21 -13.03 49.74 -50.29
CA THR A 21 -13.29 50.11 -48.89
C THR A 21 -13.73 48.90 -48.06
N LEU A 22 -14.65 48.06 -48.55
CA LEU A 22 -15.03 46.82 -47.88
C LEU A 22 -13.84 45.86 -47.71
N SER A 23 -13.00 45.74 -48.73
CA SER A 23 -11.79 44.91 -48.69
C SER A 23 -10.81 45.41 -47.62
N THR A 24 -10.58 46.73 -47.53
CA THR A 24 -9.71 47.31 -46.49
C THR A 24 -10.24 47.07 -45.07
N ILE A 25 -11.56 47.20 -44.86
CA ILE A 25 -12.18 46.94 -43.55
C ILE A 25 -12.07 45.46 -43.19
N ALA A 26 -12.32 44.56 -44.14
CA ALA A 26 -12.19 43.12 -43.93
C ALA A 26 -10.75 42.72 -43.61
N MET A 27 -9.77 43.27 -44.33
CA MET A 27 -8.34 43.06 -44.11
C MET A 27 -7.92 43.55 -42.72
N MET A 28 -8.37 44.75 -42.33
CA MET A 28 -8.05 45.32 -41.02
C MET A 28 -8.67 44.51 -39.89
N ARG A 29 -9.90 44.02 -40.07
CA ARG A 29 -10.54 43.11 -39.13
C ARG A 29 -9.79 41.79 -38.99
N PHE A 30 -9.33 41.21 -40.11
CA PHE A 30 -8.56 39.98 -40.10
C PHE A 30 -7.24 40.14 -39.35
N LEU A 31 -6.49 41.22 -39.64
CA LEU A 31 -5.24 41.53 -38.94
C LEU A 31 -5.46 41.77 -37.44
N LEU A 32 -6.53 42.47 -37.06
CA LEU A 32 -6.87 42.70 -35.65
C LEU A 32 -7.23 41.41 -34.91
N ILE A 33 -7.96 40.49 -35.56
CA ILE A 33 -8.28 39.18 -34.99
C ILE A 33 -6.99 38.37 -34.82
N GLN A 34 -6.13 38.32 -35.84
CA GLN A 34 -4.86 37.61 -35.77
C GLN A 34 -3.95 38.18 -34.67
N TYR A 35 -3.90 39.50 -34.54
CA TYR A 35 -3.11 40.15 -33.49
C TYR A 35 -3.71 39.93 -32.11
N ARG A 36 -5.04 40.03 -31.95
CA ARG A 36 -5.74 39.69 -30.71
C ARG A 36 -5.43 38.26 -30.29
N ASP A 37 -5.57 37.30 -31.21
CA ASP A 37 -5.37 35.88 -30.92
C ASP A 37 -3.90 35.56 -30.61
N SER A 38 -2.96 36.31 -31.20
CA SER A 38 -1.52 36.23 -30.88
C SER A 38 -1.15 36.94 -29.57
N ALA A 39 -1.92 37.95 -29.18
CA ALA A 39 -1.72 38.74 -27.96
C ALA A 39 -2.51 38.20 -26.75
N VAL A 40 -3.40 37.21 -26.95
CA VAL A 40 -4.01 36.47 -25.85
C VAL A 40 -2.91 35.69 -25.15
N ILE A 41 -2.39 36.27 -24.07
CA ILE A 41 -1.52 35.59 -23.11
C ILE A 41 -2.34 34.43 -22.57
N LYS A 42 -2.08 33.22 -23.09
CA LYS A 42 -2.63 32.00 -22.49
C LYS A 42 -2.24 32.05 -21.01
N PRO A 43 -3.18 31.92 -20.06
CA PRO A 43 -2.81 31.90 -18.65
C PRO A 43 -1.71 30.87 -18.51
N VAL A 44 -0.56 31.31 -17.99
CA VAL A 44 0.59 30.44 -17.80
C VAL A 44 0.08 29.28 -16.95
N GLN A 45 -0.02 28.10 -17.55
CA GLN A 45 -0.33 26.90 -16.79
C GLN A 45 0.64 26.89 -15.62
N PRO A 46 0.17 26.90 -14.35
CA PRO A 46 1.08 26.98 -13.23
C PRO A 46 2.07 25.84 -13.42
N LYS A 47 3.36 26.17 -13.47
CA LYS A 47 4.42 25.16 -13.51
C LYS A 47 4.07 24.17 -12.42
N THR A 48 4.08 22.88 -12.73
CA THR A 48 3.89 21.80 -11.75
C THR A 48 4.93 22.01 -10.65
N GLN A 49 4.54 22.73 -9.60
CA GLN A 49 5.36 22.83 -8.41
C GLN A 49 5.32 21.44 -7.82
N TYR A 50 6.50 20.84 -7.70
CA TYR A 50 6.63 19.62 -6.93
C TYR A 50 6.15 19.94 -5.52
N ILE A 51 5.08 19.28 -5.11
CA ILE A 51 4.55 19.38 -3.77
C ILE A 51 5.66 18.89 -2.86
N THR A 52 6.19 19.78 -2.02
CA THR A 52 7.18 19.45 -1.00
C THR A 52 6.49 18.75 0.17
N GLN A 53 7.22 17.93 0.93
CA GLN A 53 6.65 17.24 2.09
C GLN A 53 6.01 18.22 3.10
N ASP A 54 6.62 19.40 3.31
CA ASP A 54 6.07 20.46 4.15
C ASP A 54 4.69 20.94 3.69
N THR A 55 4.43 20.94 2.37
CA THR A 55 3.13 21.31 1.83
C THR A 55 2.08 20.21 1.97
N GLU A 56 2.48 18.94 1.98
CA GLU A 56 1.59 17.80 2.26
C GLU A 56 1.18 17.77 3.73
N ASP A 57 2.14 18.01 4.63
CA ASP A 57 1.90 18.07 6.09
C ASP A 57 1.04 19.26 6.49
N SER A 58 1.14 20.37 5.74
CA SER A 58 0.33 21.58 5.95
C SER A 58 -1.13 21.44 5.53
N LEU A 59 -1.51 20.36 4.81
CA LEU A 59 -2.89 20.13 4.42
C LEU A 59 -3.78 19.90 5.64
N LYS A 60 -4.94 20.57 5.68
CA LYS A 60 -5.93 20.37 6.74
C LYS A 60 -6.58 19.00 6.60
N LEU A 61 -6.93 18.37 7.72
CA LEU A 61 -7.59 17.04 7.73
C LEU A 61 -8.90 17.03 6.92
N GLY A 62 -9.74 18.06 7.03
CA GLY A 62 -10.98 18.16 6.25
C GLY A 62 -10.74 18.29 4.74
N THR A 63 -9.59 18.81 4.32
CA THR A 63 -9.18 18.82 2.91
C THR A 63 -8.80 17.42 2.45
N LEU A 64 -8.02 16.69 3.25
CA LEU A 64 -7.67 15.29 2.96
C LEU A 64 -8.90 14.39 2.89
N GLU A 65 -9.86 14.57 3.80
CA GLU A 65 -11.15 13.86 3.77
C GLU A 65 -11.90 14.09 2.45
N THR A 66 -11.94 15.35 1.98
CA THR A 66 -12.56 15.68 0.69
C THR A 66 -11.81 15.05 -0.48
N LEU A 67 -10.47 15.01 -0.43
CA LEU A 67 -9.63 14.41 -1.47
C LEU A 67 -9.74 12.89 -1.50
N LEU A 68 -9.91 12.24 -0.35
CA LEU A 68 -10.19 10.80 -0.24
C LEU A 68 -11.55 10.43 -0.83
N GLY A 69 -12.53 11.32 -0.78
CA GLY A 69 -13.84 11.15 -1.42
C GLY A 69 -13.88 11.53 -2.91
N HIS A 70 -12.76 11.97 -3.49
CA HIS A 70 -12.74 12.49 -4.86
C HIS A 70 -12.94 11.39 -5.90
N TYR A 71 -13.67 11.62 -6.99
CA TYR A 71 -13.94 10.56 -7.99
C TYR A 71 -12.67 10.08 -8.72
N ASN A 72 -11.65 10.95 -8.84
CA ASN A 72 -10.38 10.62 -9.47
C ASN A 72 -9.53 9.75 -8.54
N TYR A 73 -9.30 8.50 -8.96
CA TYR A 73 -8.46 7.54 -8.25
C TYR A 73 -7.06 8.05 -7.92
N ALA A 74 -6.39 8.75 -8.84
CA ALA A 74 -5.03 9.25 -8.61
C ALA A 74 -4.97 10.28 -7.47
N ILE A 75 -6.02 11.10 -7.34
CA ILE A 75 -6.14 12.08 -6.26
C ILE A 75 -6.40 11.37 -4.93
N ARG A 76 -7.28 10.37 -4.92
CA ARG A 76 -7.56 9.55 -3.73
C ARG A 76 -6.34 8.80 -3.25
N ASP A 77 -5.64 8.11 -4.15
CA ASP A 77 -4.42 7.35 -3.84
C ASP A 77 -3.33 8.26 -3.25
N THR A 78 -3.14 9.45 -3.83
CA THR A 78 -2.19 10.44 -3.31
C THR A 78 -2.62 10.93 -1.92
N ALA A 79 -3.91 11.24 -1.72
CA ALA A 79 -4.42 11.66 -0.42
C ALA A 79 -4.30 10.56 0.65
N ALA A 80 -4.53 9.30 0.28
CA ALA A 80 -4.37 8.14 1.15
C ALA A 80 -2.92 7.98 1.60
N LYS A 81 -1.96 8.10 0.67
CA LYS A 81 -0.52 8.06 0.98
C LYS A 81 -0.12 9.16 1.97
N ILE A 82 -0.55 10.41 1.72
CA ILE A 82 -0.29 11.54 2.63
C ILE A 82 -0.86 11.26 4.03
N VAL A 83 -2.09 10.73 4.11
CA VAL A 83 -2.71 10.38 5.40
C VAL A 83 -1.93 9.27 6.09
N CYS A 84 -1.52 8.23 5.38
CA CYS A 84 -0.73 7.13 5.93
C CYS A 84 0.62 7.63 6.45
N ASP A 85 1.38 8.36 5.65
CA ASP A 85 2.70 8.87 6.02
C ASP A 85 2.63 9.78 7.26
N ARG A 86 1.62 10.65 7.32
CA ARG A 86 1.37 11.48 8.51
C ARG A 86 1.02 10.65 9.75
N SER A 87 0.17 9.64 9.57
CA SER A 87 -0.30 8.79 10.65
C SER A 87 0.80 7.91 11.24
N VAL A 88 1.74 7.45 10.41
CA VAL A 88 2.93 6.69 10.83
C VAL A 88 3.83 7.54 11.70
N ASN A 89 4.05 8.80 11.30
CA ASN A 89 4.93 9.72 12.02
C ASN A 89 4.29 10.27 13.31
N ASP A 90 2.96 10.25 13.43
CA ASP A 90 2.27 10.59 14.67
C ASP A 90 2.19 9.40 15.64
N GLY A 91 3.06 9.42 16.65
CA GLY A 91 3.06 8.41 17.70
C GLY A 91 1.75 8.34 18.49
N VAL A 92 0.95 9.42 18.56
CA VAL A 92 -0.35 9.39 19.25
C VAL A 92 -1.35 8.55 18.47
N THR A 93 -1.42 8.73 17.15
CA THR A 93 -2.27 7.93 16.26
C THR A 93 -1.96 6.44 16.36
N VAL A 94 -0.67 6.05 16.28
CA VAL A 94 -0.27 4.64 16.43
C VAL A 94 -0.68 4.07 17.79
N ASN A 95 -0.49 4.83 18.87
CA ASN A 95 -0.91 4.39 20.21
C ASN A 95 -2.44 4.26 20.34
N ASN A 96 -3.21 5.15 19.72
CA ASN A 96 -4.67 5.09 19.70
C ASN A 96 -5.16 3.86 18.92
N LEU A 97 -4.55 3.54 17.78
CA LEU A 97 -4.85 2.33 17.02
C LEU A 97 -4.52 1.07 17.83
N LEU A 98 -3.33 1.02 18.45
CA LEU A 98 -2.92 -0.08 19.32
C LEU A 98 -3.85 -0.24 20.54
N TRP A 99 -4.40 0.84 21.05
CA TRP A 99 -5.39 0.77 22.11
C TRP A 99 -6.75 0.28 21.58
N GLY A 100 -7.16 0.75 20.39
CA GLY A 100 -8.38 0.34 19.72
C GLY A 100 -8.46 -1.16 19.45
N ILE A 101 -7.34 -1.80 19.10
CA ILE A 101 -7.29 -3.27 18.92
C ILE A 101 -7.46 -4.07 20.22
N THR A 102 -7.33 -3.42 21.39
CA THR A 102 -7.55 -4.11 22.68
C THR A 102 -9.00 -4.06 23.15
N ARG A 103 -9.89 -3.37 22.41
CA ARG A 103 -11.30 -3.24 22.75
C ARG A 103 -12.05 -4.55 22.48
N PRO A 104 -13.09 -4.88 23.27
CA PRO A 104 -13.87 -6.11 23.08
C PRO A 104 -14.79 -6.05 21.84
N ASN A 105 -15.09 -4.85 21.33
CA ASN A 105 -15.93 -4.71 20.14
C ASN A 105 -15.18 -5.16 18.88
N TYR A 106 -15.70 -6.18 18.19
CA TYR A 106 -15.09 -6.77 17.00
C TYR A 106 -14.93 -5.76 15.86
N ASP A 107 -15.96 -4.98 15.54
CA ASP A 107 -15.93 -4.05 14.41
C ASP A 107 -14.92 -2.93 14.64
N GLU A 108 -14.85 -2.42 15.87
CA GLU A 108 -13.88 -1.42 16.28
C GLU A 108 -12.45 -1.99 16.20
N ARG A 109 -12.24 -3.22 16.68
CA ARG A 109 -10.96 -3.94 16.57
C ARG A 109 -10.53 -4.11 15.11
N MET A 110 -11.42 -4.62 14.27
CA MET A 110 -11.17 -4.88 12.86
C MET A 110 -10.83 -3.59 12.12
N LYS A 111 -11.58 -2.51 12.37
CA LYS A 111 -11.31 -1.19 11.79
C LYS A 111 -9.92 -0.68 12.19
N ASN A 112 -9.56 -0.77 13.47
CA ASN A 112 -8.24 -0.36 13.95
C ASN A 112 -7.11 -1.25 13.39
N LEU A 113 -7.33 -2.56 13.26
CA LEU A 113 -6.35 -3.48 12.66
C LEU A 113 -6.13 -3.20 11.17
N ARG A 114 -7.20 -2.94 10.40
CA ARG A 114 -7.10 -2.57 8.98
C ARG A 114 -6.40 -1.23 8.81
N ALA A 115 -6.75 -0.23 9.64
CA ALA A 115 -6.07 1.05 9.63
C ALA A 115 -4.58 0.89 9.98
N LEU A 116 -4.26 0.06 10.98
CA LEU A 116 -2.88 -0.25 11.34
C LEU A 116 -2.13 -0.89 10.15
N ALA A 117 -2.73 -1.88 9.49
CA ALA A 117 -2.13 -2.55 8.33
C ALA A 117 -1.92 -1.61 7.14
N MET A 118 -2.80 -0.63 6.97
CA MET A 118 -2.71 0.36 5.91
C MET A 118 -1.57 1.37 6.14
N ILE A 119 -1.33 1.75 7.40
CA ILE A 119 -0.26 2.71 7.71
C ILE A 119 1.10 2.02 7.88
N THR A 120 1.15 0.75 8.26
CA THR A 120 2.41 0.07 8.53
C THR A 120 3.00 -0.60 7.29
N ASP A 121 4.17 -0.15 6.87
CA ASP A 121 5.03 -0.80 5.88
C ASP A 121 6.37 -1.27 6.47
N GLN A 122 7.19 -2.00 5.70
CA GLN A 122 8.50 -2.56 6.09
C GLN A 122 9.42 -1.56 6.79
N HIS A 123 9.40 -0.31 6.34
CA HIS A 123 10.21 0.78 6.88
C HIS A 123 9.70 1.26 8.24
N SER A 124 8.38 1.29 8.43
CA SER A 124 7.71 1.75 9.66
C SER A 124 7.59 0.69 10.76
N LEU A 125 7.90 -0.57 10.46
CA LEU A 125 7.72 -1.71 11.40
C LEU A 125 8.46 -1.53 12.74
N HIS A 126 9.53 -0.72 12.77
CA HIS A 126 10.25 -0.38 13.99
C HIS A 126 9.39 0.36 15.02
N LEU A 127 8.37 1.10 14.59
CA LEU A 127 7.43 1.81 15.47
C LEU A 127 6.54 0.85 16.26
N LEU A 128 6.33 -0.36 15.73
CA LEU A 128 5.59 -1.43 16.39
C LEU A 128 6.48 -2.35 17.23
N ASN A 129 7.81 -2.20 17.17
CA ASN A 129 8.73 -3.01 17.98
C ASN A 129 8.82 -2.49 19.43
N ASN A 130 7.66 -2.41 20.08
CA ASN A 130 7.50 -1.87 21.41
C ASN A 130 6.74 -2.87 22.25
N ARG A 131 7.11 -3.02 23.53
CA ARG A 131 6.41 -3.92 24.47
C ARG A 131 4.89 -3.68 24.51
N LYS A 132 4.45 -2.43 24.38
CA LYS A 132 3.03 -2.05 24.34
C LYS A 132 2.31 -2.67 23.14
N ALA A 133 2.94 -2.66 21.96
CA ALA A 133 2.36 -3.22 20.75
C ALA A 133 2.22 -4.74 20.85
N TYR A 134 3.28 -5.45 21.29
CA TYR A 134 3.21 -6.89 21.54
C TYR A 134 2.11 -7.26 22.54
N LEU A 135 1.99 -6.52 23.65
CA LEU A 135 0.91 -6.74 24.62
C LEU A 135 -0.48 -6.49 24.02
N ALA A 136 -0.62 -5.46 23.18
CA ALA A 136 -1.88 -5.15 22.50
C ALA A 136 -2.27 -6.25 21.50
N PHE A 137 -1.32 -6.74 20.69
CA PHE A 137 -1.55 -7.85 19.77
C PHE A 137 -1.93 -9.13 20.50
N VAL A 138 -1.20 -9.51 21.56
CA VAL A 138 -1.53 -10.69 22.36
C VAL A 138 -2.88 -10.54 23.05
N ARG A 139 -3.23 -9.34 23.52
CA ARG A 139 -4.55 -9.09 24.12
C ARG A 139 -5.67 -9.20 23.08
N SER A 140 -5.49 -8.67 21.87
CA SER A 140 -6.47 -8.84 20.80
C SER A 140 -6.62 -10.30 20.39
N LEU A 141 -5.51 -11.05 20.30
CA LEU A 141 -5.56 -12.50 20.04
C LEU A 141 -6.29 -13.26 21.15
N GLU A 142 -6.07 -12.89 22.41
CA GLU A 142 -6.79 -13.46 23.55
C GLU A 142 -8.32 -13.25 23.44
N LEU A 143 -8.76 -12.11 22.90
CA LEU A 143 -10.19 -11.86 22.63
C LEU A 143 -10.69 -12.72 21.46
N CYS A 144 -9.92 -12.80 20.36
CA CYS A 144 -10.24 -13.72 19.25
C CYS A 144 -10.44 -15.16 19.74
N ALA A 145 -9.58 -15.64 20.63
CA ALA A 145 -9.67 -16.99 21.19
C ALA A 145 -10.84 -17.20 22.17
N GLN A 146 -11.45 -16.13 22.69
CA GLN A 146 -12.67 -16.22 23.51
C GLN A 146 -13.94 -16.19 22.64
N GLU A 147 -13.89 -15.51 21.51
CA GLU A 147 -14.99 -15.38 20.56
C GLU A 147 -15.08 -16.57 19.60
N ALA A 148 -13.93 -17.19 19.27
CA ALA A 148 -13.85 -18.30 18.33
C ALA A 148 -14.13 -19.64 19.02
N ASP A 149 -14.97 -20.45 18.37
CA ASP A 149 -15.15 -21.86 18.71
C ASP A 149 -14.18 -22.70 17.88
N TYR A 150 -13.06 -23.11 18.48
CA TYR A 150 -12.04 -23.89 17.78
C TYR A 150 -12.41 -25.37 17.77
N SER A 151 -12.57 -25.91 16.57
CA SER A 151 -12.62 -27.35 16.34
C SER A 151 -11.40 -28.05 16.94
N ARG A 152 -11.61 -29.29 17.40
CA ARG A 152 -10.52 -30.14 17.89
C ARG A 152 -9.51 -30.38 16.75
N LEU A 153 -8.23 -30.18 17.04
CA LEU A 153 -7.13 -30.36 16.08
C LEU A 153 -6.53 -31.76 16.21
N ASP A 154 -7.30 -32.79 15.84
CA ASP A 154 -6.90 -34.19 15.91
C ASP A 154 -6.52 -34.80 14.54
N ASP A 155 -6.99 -34.20 13.45
CA ASP A 155 -6.67 -34.62 12.09
C ASP A 155 -5.39 -33.96 11.57
N ASN A 156 -4.47 -34.79 11.09
CA ASN A 156 -3.18 -34.40 10.55
C ASN A 156 -3.25 -33.71 9.17
N THR A 157 -4.37 -33.84 8.47
CA THR A 157 -4.60 -33.25 7.16
C THR A 157 -5.45 -32.00 7.21
N PHE A 158 -6.10 -31.75 8.34
CA PHE A 158 -6.99 -30.62 8.53
C PHE A 158 -6.22 -29.38 8.95
N ASP A 159 -6.22 -28.39 8.07
CA ASP A 159 -5.61 -27.09 8.35
C ASP A 159 -6.70 -26.07 8.75
N ASP A 160 -6.75 -25.76 10.04
CA ASP A 160 -7.68 -24.80 10.62
C ASP A 160 -7.34 -23.34 10.25
N TYR A 161 -6.11 -23.06 9.81
CA TYR A 161 -5.61 -21.70 9.61
C TYR A 161 -6.43 -20.94 8.57
N ILE A 162 -6.88 -21.62 7.52
CA ILE A 162 -7.71 -21.03 6.46
C ILE A 162 -9.09 -20.64 6.99
N LEU A 163 -9.61 -21.33 8.01
CA LEU A 163 -10.93 -21.09 8.59
C LEU A 163 -10.91 -20.05 9.71
N ARG A 164 -9.71 -19.65 10.18
CA ARG A 164 -9.56 -18.63 11.22
C ARG A 164 -10.11 -17.28 10.80
N ASP A 165 -10.56 -16.53 11.79
CA ASP A 165 -11.05 -15.17 11.63
C ASP A 165 -9.98 -14.24 11.01
N MET A 166 -10.43 -13.28 10.21
CA MET A 166 -9.54 -12.32 9.55
C MET A 166 -8.74 -11.49 10.55
N SER A 167 -9.31 -11.14 11.71
CA SER A 167 -8.58 -10.33 12.71
C SER A 167 -7.39 -11.12 13.28
N GLU A 168 -7.60 -12.41 13.54
CA GLU A 168 -6.57 -13.34 14.00
C GLU A 168 -5.46 -13.51 12.95
N LYS A 169 -5.83 -13.72 11.69
CA LYS A 169 -4.87 -13.83 10.58
C LYS A 169 -4.00 -12.58 10.42
N MET A 170 -4.57 -11.39 10.56
CA MET A 170 -3.83 -10.12 10.50
C MET A 170 -2.89 -9.95 11.71
N LEU A 171 -3.33 -10.31 12.92
CA LEU A 171 -2.49 -10.28 14.12
C LEU A 171 -1.30 -11.22 13.99
N LEU A 172 -1.52 -12.45 13.54
CA LEU A 172 -0.45 -13.41 13.29
C LEU A 172 0.53 -12.94 12.20
N MET A 173 0.02 -12.26 11.18
CA MET A 173 0.86 -11.61 10.16
C MET A 173 1.80 -10.57 10.78
N PHE A 174 1.27 -9.65 11.58
CA PHE A 174 2.06 -8.61 12.24
C PHE A 174 3.14 -9.19 13.14
N LEU A 175 2.77 -10.18 13.96
CA LEU A 175 3.71 -10.84 14.85
C LEU A 175 4.82 -11.55 14.08
N LEU A 176 4.49 -12.22 12.97
CA LEU A 176 5.46 -12.90 12.13
C LEU A 176 6.41 -11.90 11.46
N GLN A 177 5.89 -10.80 10.92
CA GLN A 177 6.71 -9.72 10.36
C GLN A 177 7.66 -9.13 11.41
N LEU A 178 7.16 -8.89 12.62
CA LEU A 178 7.97 -8.39 13.73
C LEU A 178 9.07 -9.37 14.15
N ILE A 179 8.78 -10.66 14.27
CA ILE A 179 9.77 -11.68 14.65
C ILE A 179 10.75 -11.98 13.51
N ASN A 180 10.35 -11.79 12.27
CA ASN A 180 11.27 -11.92 11.14
C ASN A 180 12.32 -10.81 11.13
N LYS A 181 11.98 -9.61 11.62
CA LYS A 181 12.88 -8.47 11.67
C LYS A 181 13.58 -8.30 13.03
N TYR A 182 12.94 -8.71 14.12
CA TYR A 182 13.38 -8.50 15.52
C TYR A 182 13.35 -9.80 16.34
N ASP A 183 13.85 -9.76 17.57
CA ASP A 183 13.96 -10.94 18.43
C ASP A 183 12.58 -11.40 18.98
N PRO A 184 12.23 -12.71 18.91
CA PRO A 184 11.00 -13.25 19.49
C PRO A 184 10.88 -13.10 21.03
N GLN A 185 11.94 -12.73 21.75
CA GLN A 185 11.91 -12.58 23.21
C GLN A 185 10.76 -11.70 23.74
N ASP A 186 10.47 -10.57 23.09
CA ASP A 186 9.44 -9.66 23.57
C ASP A 186 8.02 -10.20 23.36
N LEU A 187 7.81 -11.05 22.35
CA LEU A 187 6.55 -11.78 22.17
C LEU A 187 6.34 -12.80 23.29
N VAL A 188 7.40 -13.53 23.66
CA VAL A 188 7.35 -14.50 24.76
C VAL A 188 7.06 -13.77 26.08
N ARG A 189 7.72 -12.63 26.33
CA ARG A 189 7.44 -11.78 27.51
C ARG A 189 6.02 -11.22 27.54
N ALA A 190 5.40 -11.02 26.38
CA ALA A 190 3.99 -10.63 26.27
C ALA A 190 3.00 -11.77 26.57
N LYS A 191 3.51 -12.98 26.85
CA LYS A 191 2.74 -14.19 27.20
C LYS A 191 1.86 -14.72 26.06
N PHE A 192 2.34 -14.60 24.82
CA PHE A 192 1.65 -15.13 23.64
C PHE A 192 1.30 -16.62 23.78
N ILE A 193 2.24 -17.42 24.29
CA ILE A 193 2.07 -18.86 24.44
C ILE A 193 0.95 -19.14 25.45
N GLU A 194 1.01 -18.55 26.64
CA GLU A 194 0.04 -18.85 27.70
C GLU A 194 -1.34 -18.26 27.43
N LYS A 195 -1.41 -17.10 26.75
CA LYS A 195 -2.67 -16.38 26.55
C LYS A 195 -3.44 -16.79 25.31
N TRP A 196 -2.76 -17.30 24.29
CA TRP A 196 -3.40 -17.62 23.01
C TRP A 196 -3.07 -19.03 22.53
N LEU A 197 -1.78 -19.39 22.40
CA LEU A 197 -1.40 -20.68 21.81
C LEU A 197 -1.88 -21.87 22.67
N ALA A 198 -1.74 -21.78 23.99
CA ALA A 198 -2.16 -22.83 24.92
C ALA A 198 -3.69 -22.96 25.06
N LYS A 199 -4.45 -21.94 24.62
CA LYS A 199 -5.92 -21.94 24.65
C LYS A 199 -6.56 -22.57 23.42
N GLN A 200 -5.77 -22.89 22.39
CA GLN A 200 -6.28 -23.61 21.23
C GLN A 200 -6.66 -25.05 21.65
N ASN A 201 -7.59 -25.65 20.90
CA ASN A 201 -8.17 -26.95 21.23
C ASN A 201 -7.27 -28.12 20.78
N TRP A 202 -6.15 -28.30 21.49
CA TRP A 202 -5.16 -29.35 21.23
C TRP A 202 -5.61 -30.74 21.75
N GLY A 203 -6.64 -30.83 22.57
CA GLY A 203 -7.12 -32.05 23.22
C GLY A 203 -7.31 -31.91 24.73
N ASP A 204 -7.97 -32.89 25.33
CA ASP A 204 -8.40 -32.86 26.74
C ASP A 204 -7.31 -33.35 27.71
N SER A 205 -6.47 -34.29 27.27
CA SER A 205 -5.36 -34.87 28.05
C SER A 205 -4.01 -34.22 27.70
N ASP A 206 -3.13 -34.05 28.69
CA ASP A 206 -1.79 -33.48 28.49
C ASP A 206 -0.96 -34.26 27.44
N GLU A 207 -1.12 -35.59 27.37
CA GLU A 207 -0.43 -36.45 26.40
C GLU A 207 -0.99 -36.28 24.97
N GLU A 208 -2.32 -36.20 24.84
CA GLU A 208 -2.99 -35.95 23.56
C GLU A 208 -2.63 -34.57 23.03
N ARG A 209 -2.61 -33.55 23.89
CA ARG A 209 -2.21 -32.19 23.54
C ARG A 209 -0.81 -32.15 22.95
N GLN A 210 0.15 -32.82 23.60
CA GLN A 210 1.53 -32.87 23.12
C GLN A 210 1.65 -33.60 21.78
N LYS A 211 0.93 -34.72 21.61
CA LYS A 211 0.94 -35.48 20.36
C LYS A 211 0.32 -34.68 19.20
N ASN A 212 -0.86 -34.12 19.40
CA ASN A 212 -1.58 -33.35 18.38
C ASN A 212 -0.81 -32.08 18.02
N PHE A 213 -0.23 -31.40 19.01
CA PHE A 213 0.63 -30.24 18.79
C PHE A 213 1.87 -30.60 17.97
N ASP A 214 2.58 -31.67 18.33
CA ASP A 214 3.77 -32.14 17.59
C ASP A 214 3.39 -32.49 16.15
N GLN A 215 2.29 -33.22 15.94
CA GLN A 215 1.79 -33.57 14.60
C GLN A 215 1.46 -32.33 13.77
N TYR A 216 0.69 -31.40 14.33
CA TYR A 216 0.31 -30.16 13.63
C TYR A 216 1.55 -29.36 13.20
N MET A 217 2.54 -29.22 14.07
CA MET A 217 3.76 -28.45 13.77
C MET A 217 4.64 -29.10 12.69
N HIS A 218 4.57 -30.42 12.51
CA HIS A 218 5.36 -31.14 11.49
C HIS A 218 4.66 -31.18 10.12
N HIS A 219 3.33 -31.20 10.09
CA HIS A 219 2.57 -31.41 8.86
C HIS A 219 2.08 -30.12 8.19
N HIS A 220 1.87 -29.04 8.94
CA HIS A 220 1.36 -27.78 8.39
C HIS A 220 2.45 -26.72 8.16
N GLN A 221 2.32 -25.98 7.05
CA GLN A 221 3.21 -24.87 6.69
C GLN A 221 2.44 -23.54 6.77
N ASN A 222 2.15 -23.13 8.00
CA ASN A 222 1.36 -21.94 8.29
C ASN A 222 2.14 -20.92 9.09
N ARG A 223 1.61 -19.70 9.17
CA ARG A 223 2.21 -18.62 10.00
C ARG A 223 2.37 -19.04 11.46
N ILE A 224 1.48 -19.90 11.98
CA ILE A 224 1.57 -20.43 13.35
C ILE A 224 2.80 -21.34 13.49
N THR A 225 3.06 -22.23 12.54
CA THR A 225 4.20 -23.15 12.59
C THR A 225 5.52 -22.40 12.40
N GLU A 226 5.52 -21.34 11.58
CA GLU A 226 6.67 -20.42 11.46
C GLU A 226 6.94 -19.64 12.76
N LEU A 227 5.91 -19.06 13.38
CA LEU A 227 6.03 -18.38 14.67
C LEU A 227 6.58 -19.34 15.74
N TYR A 228 6.06 -20.57 15.77
CA TYR A 228 6.53 -21.60 16.67
C TYR A 228 8.01 -21.92 16.47
N ALA A 229 8.46 -22.16 15.23
CA ALA A 229 9.85 -22.45 14.91
C ALA A 229 10.81 -21.35 15.41
N ARG A 230 10.40 -20.08 15.31
CA ARG A 230 11.20 -18.94 15.79
C ARG A 230 11.20 -18.81 17.31
N ILE A 231 10.05 -19.04 17.95
CA ILE A 231 9.94 -19.04 19.42
C ILE A 231 10.81 -20.16 20.01
N GLN A 232 10.80 -21.33 19.39
CA GLN A 232 11.58 -22.50 19.82
C GLN A 232 13.10 -22.27 19.76
N ALA A 233 13.58 -21.43 18.83
CA ALA A 233 15.00 -21.07 18.77
C ALA A 233 15.49 -20.33 20.03
N THR A 234 14.58 -19.83 20.87
CA THR A 234 14.88 -19.04 22.06
C THR A 234 14.65 -19.84 23.34
N ARG A 235 15.61 -19.79 24.29
CA ARG A 235 15.50 -20.47 25.59
C ARG A 235 14.22 -20.10 26.36
N LEU A 236 13.89 -18.81 26.42
CA LEU A 236 12.68 -18.32 27.07
C LEU A 236 11.40 -18.89 26.42
N GLY A 237 11.42 -19.11 25.10
CA GLY A 237 10.31 -19.70 24.36
C GLY A 237 10.11 -21.17 24.74
N ILE A 238 11.20 -21.93 24.84
CA ILE A 238 11.16 -23.33 25.29
C ILE A 238 10.61 -23.41 26.72
N ASP A 239 11.13 -22.61 27.65
CA ASP A 239 10.65 -22.59 29.05
C ASP A 239 9.14 -22.28 29.13
N ALA A 240 8.65 -21.35 28.29
CA ALA A 240 7.24 -20.99 28.24
C ALA A 240 6.37 -22.10 27.61
N LEU A 241 6.86 -22.82 26.59
CA LEU A 241 6.19 -23.97 25.99
C LEU A 241 6.10 -25.16 26.95
N GLU A 242 7.17 -25.43 27.69
CA GLU A 242 7.18 -26.46 28.75
C GLU A 242 6.21 -26.09 29.87
N LYS A 243 6.18 -24.82 30.29
CA LYS A 243 5.24 -24.32 31.30
C LYS A 243 3.78 -24.44 30.85
N ALA A 244 3.53 -24.25 29.56
CA ALA A 244 2.21 -24.43 28.95
C ALA A 244 1.85 -25.90 28.68
N LYS A 245 2.75 -26.85 29.00
CA LYS A 245 2.61 -28.30 28.76
C LYS A 245 2.42 -28.71 27.30
N LEU A 246 2.76 -27.83 26.35
CA LEU A 246 2.68 -28.12 24.91
C LEU A 246 3.84 -29.02 24.44
N ILE A 247 4.96 -28.99 25.16
CA ILE A 247 6.14 -29.83 24.90
C ILE A 247 6.51 -30.58 26.18
N PRO A 248 6.96 -31.85 26.09
CA PRO A 248 7.50 -32.58 27.23
C PRO A 248 8.78 -31.94 27.76
N LYS A 249 8.94 -31.95 29.09
CA LYS A 249 10.10 -31.35 29.78
C LYS A 249 11.42 -31.97 29.29
N GLY A 250 12.38 -31.12 28.92
CA GLY A 250 13.73 -31.55 28.56
C GLY A 250 13.89 -32.09 27.14
N ARG A 251 12.88 -31.97 26.26
CA ARG A 251 13.00 -32.38 24.85
C ARG A 251 13.76 -31.30 24.07
N SER A 252 15.03 -31.56 23.77
CA SER A 252 15.79 -30.81 22.78
C SER A 252 15.34 -31.25 21.39
N MET A 253 14.56 -30.41 20.71
CA MET A 253 14.09 -30.69 19.35
C MET A 253 15.11 -30.20 18.30
N PRO A 254 15.14 -30.82 17.11
CA PRO A 254 15.99 -30.37 16.01
C PRO A 254 15.58 -28.95 15.58
N VAL A 255 16.55 -28.04 15.49
CA VAL A 255 16.34 -26.68 14.96
C VAL A 255 15.92 -26.79 13.49
N PRO A 256 14.77 -26.24 13.07
CA PRO A 256 14.36 -26.27 11.68
C PRO A 256 15.31 -25.42 10.83
N ASN A 257 15.72 -25.97 9.68
CA ASN A 257 16.65 -25.33 8.77
C ASN A 257 16.01 -24.11 8.10
N ASN A 258 16.80 -23.04 7.98
CA ASN A 258 16.43 -21.70 7.55
C ASN A 258 15.55 -21.68 6.29
N ARG A 259 14.31 -21.17 6.37
CA ARG A 259 13.42 -20.97 5.21
C ARG A 259 12.83 -19.56 5.14
N ILE A 260 12.69 -19.16 3.88
CA ILE A 260 12.54 -17.81 3.29
C ILE A 260 11.42 -16.98 3.93
N SER A 261 11.73 -15.73 4.31
CA SER A 261 10.75 -14.74 4.76
C SER A 261 9.92 -14.23 3.58
N VAL A 262 8.68 -14.67 3.45
CA VAL A 262 7.73 -14.10 2.48
C VAL A 262 7.20 -12.79 3.05
N VAL A 263 7.51 -11.67 2.38
CA VAL A 263 7.03 -10.35 2.78
C VAL A 263 5.79 -9.99 1.98
N LEU A 264 4.66 -9.85 2.67
CA LEU A 264 3.39 -9.50 2.07
C LEU A 264 3.19 -7.98 2.09
N SER A 265 2.95 -7.38 0.92
CA SER A 265 2.39 -6.03 0.80
C SER A 265 0.89 -6.16 0.56
N ILE A 266 0.07 -5.48 1.36
CA ILE A 266 -1.39 -5.51 1.22
C ILE A 266 -1.79 -4.37 0.29
N SER A 267 -2.16 -4.68 -0.95
CA SER A 267 -2.89 -3.76 -1.82
C SER A 267 -4.39 -3.95 -1.60
N MET A 268 -5.04 -2.95 -0.99
CA MET A 268 -6.50 -2.93 -0.89
C MET A 268 -7.08 -2.25 -2.14
N ASN A 269 -7.62 -3.06 -3.07
CA ASN A 269 -8.54 -2.53 -4.08
C ASN A 269 -9.87 -2.22 -3.38
N GLU A 270 -10.35 -0.99 -3.53
CA GLU A 270 -11.53 -0.48 -2.84
C GLU A 270 -12.86 -1.02 -3.40
N LEU A 271 -13.77 -1.28 -2.45
CA LEU A 271 -15.23 -1.11 -2.51
C LEU A 271 -16.01 -1.92 -3.57
N GLY A 272 -16.22 -3.20 -3.24
CA GLY A 272 -17.39 -3.97 -3.62
C GLY A 272 -17.73 -4.91 -2.46
N GLU A 273 -18.94 -4.78 -1.90
CA GLU A 273 -19.50 -5.77 -0.99
C GLU A 273 -19.43 -7.14 -1.70
N ASP A 274 -18.85 -8.14 -1.02
CA ASP A 274 -18.64 -9.54 -1.46
C ASP A 274 -17.35 -9.91 -2.22
N GLN A 275 -16.24 -9.16 -2.12
CA GLN A 275 -14.93 -9.67 -2.57
C GLN A 275 -13.96 -9.98 -1.43
N GLU A 276 -13.57 -11.26 -1.37
CA GLU A 276 -12.48 -11.78 -0.55
C GLU A 276 -11.22 -10.93 -0.69
N VAL A 277 -10.61 -10.57 0.44
CA VAL A 277 -9.26 -10.00 0.51
C VAL A 277 -8.32 -11.01 -0.15
N THR A 278 -8.00 -10.78 -1.42
CA THR A 278 -7.07 -11.63 -2.15
C THR A 278 -5.67 -11.31 -1.65
N ILE A 279 -5.19 -12.12 -0.69
CA ILE A 279 -3.79 -12.13 -0.28
C ILE A 279 -3.00 -12.74 -1.44
N GLN A 280 -2.58 -11.91 -2.40
CA GLN A 280 -1.71 -12.36 -3.48
C GLN A 280 -0.31 -12.61 -2.92
N ALA A 281 0.01 -13.90 -2.73
CA ALA A 281 1.36 -14.39 -2.50
C ALA A 281 2.09 -14.52 -3.85
N GLU A 282 2.32 -13.40 -4.53
CA GLU A 282 3.21 -13.41 -5.69
C GLU A 282 4.62 -13.04 -5.24
N GLY A 283 5.57 -13.93 -5.50
CA GLY A 283 6.99 -13.76 -5.25
C GLY A 283 7.58 -12.63 -6.08
N HIS A 284 7.35 -11.39 -5.67
CA HIS A 284 8.15 -10.26 -6.12
C HIS A 284 9.41 -10.22 -5.26
N GLN A 285 10.55 -10.58 -5.87
CA GLN A 285 11.86 -10.27 -5.31
C GLN A 285 11.89 -8.79 -4.90
N PRO A 286 12.21 -8.45 -3.64
CA PRO A 286 12.36 -7.06 -3.26
C PRO A 286 13.50 -6.47 -4.08
N ARG A 287 13.20 -5.45 -4.88
CA ARG A 287 14.25 -4.60 -5.46
C ARG A 287 15.04 -4.04 -4.26
N PRO A 288 16.37 -4.27 -4.15
CA PRO A 288 17.15 -3.67 -3.10
C PRO A 288 17.14 -2.17 -3.34
N MET A 289 16.36 -1.44 -2.54
CA MET A 289 16.23 0.01 -2.63
C MET A 289 17.23 0.67 -1.68
N GLU A 290 18.51 0.34 -1.86
CA GLU A 290 19.64 1.15 -1.40
C GLU A 290 20.31 1.72 -2.65
N GLN A 291 19.66 2.69 -3.30
CA GLN A 291 20.24 3.36 -4.46
C GLN A 291 21.25 4.40 -3.97
N SER A 292 22.53 4.08 -4.12
CA SER A 292 23.63 5.03 -3.97
C SER A 292 23.42 6.24 -4.89
N VAL A 293 23.82 7.43 -4.42
CA VAL A 293 23.77 8.72 -5.15
C VAL A 293 24.47 8.62 -6.52
N GLU A 294 25.43 7.70 -6.64
CA GLU A 294 26.18 7.41 -7.86
C GLU A 294 25.32 6.65 -8.91
N GLU A 295 24.45 5.74 -8.47
CA GLU A 295 23.52 5.00 -9.34
C GLU A 295 22.40 5.91 -9.88
N GLN A 296 21.95 6.89 -9.08
CA GLN A 296 21.02 7.93 -9.53
C GLN A 296 21.66 8.89 -10.55
N ARG A 297 22.97 9.14 -10.48
CA ARG A 297 23.71 9.92 -11.51
C ARG A 297 23.81 9.17 -12.83
N LEU A 298 24.11 7.87 -12.80
CA LEU A 298 24.13 7.02 -14.00
C LEU A 298 22.76 6.98 -14.68
N ARG A 299 21.67 6.86 -13.91
CA ARG A 299 20.31 6.90 -14.47
C ARG A 299 19.92 8.26 -15.08
N ARG A 300 20.51 9.37 -14.62
CA ARG A 300 20.33 10.69 -15.24
C ARG A 300 21.09 10.82 -16.56
N GLN A 301 22.20 10.11 -16.74
CA GLN A 301 22.89 10.03 -18.04
C GLN A 301 22.19 9.10 -19.04
N HIS A 302 21.49 8.06 -18.57
CA HIS A 302 20.91 7.00 -19.39
C HIS A 302 19.42 7.18 -19.77
N ARG A 303 18.78 8.33 -19.51
CA ARG A 303 17.33 8.51 -19.76
C ARG A 303 17.02 9.80 -20.51
N GLU A 304 17.37 9.82 -21.79
CA GLU A 304 16.77 10.73 -22.76
C GLU A 304 16.15 9.89 -23.88
N ALA A 305 14.93 9.41 -23.64
CA ALA A 305 14.06 8.90 -24.69
C ALA A 305 13.11 10.04 -25.10
N MET A 306 13.09 10.38 -26.38
CA MET A 306 12.23 11.44 -26.91
C MET A 306 11.00 10.79 -27.54
N VAL A 307 9.80 11.18 -27.10
CA VAL A 307 8.55 10.64 -27.65
C VAL A 307 7.90 11.69 -28.53
N LEU A 308 7.72 11.39 -29.82
CA LEU A 308 7.10 12.29 -30.80
C LEU A 308 5.85 11.63 -31.37
N ASN A 309 4.67 12.17 -31.04
CA ASN A 309 3.39 11.74 -31.60
C ASN A 309 2.62 12.95 -32.13
N ASP A 310 2.17 12.87 -33.38
CA ASP A 310 1.47 13.95 -34.11
C ASP A 310 -0.05 14.04 -33.76
N GLY A 311 -0.50 13.28 -32.76
CA GLY A 311 -1.86 13.31 -32.19
C GLY A 311 -2.94 12.60 -33.02
N SER A 312 -2.59 12.01 -34.17
CA SER A 312 -3.52 11.33 -35.07
C SER A 312 -3.80 9.86 -34.71
N ARG A 313 -3.06 9.28 -33.75
CA ARG A 313 -3.22 7.89 -33.28
C ARG A 313 -2.72 7.68 -31.83
N PRO A 314 -3.18 6.62 -31.14
CA PRO A 314 -2.68 6.25 -29.81
C PRO A 314 -1.17 5.94 -29.83
N PHE A 315 -0.50 6.18 -28.71
CA PHE A 315 0.96 6.02 -28.59
C PHE A 315 1.42 4.61 -28.94
N GLY A 316 2.29 4.52 -29.94
CA GLY A 316 2.93 3.29 -30.39
C GLY A 316 4.40 3.22 -29.97
N ARG A 317 5.00 2.03 -30.03
CA ARG A 317 6.44 1.83 -29.74
C ARG A 317 7.32 2.61 -30.72
N GLU A 318 6.82 2.85 -31.91
CA GLU A 318 7.46 3.63 -32.97
C GLU A 318 7.53 5.13 -32.70
N ASP A 319 6.78 5.65 -31.73
CA ASP A 319 6.80 7.07 -31.36
C ASP A 319 7.94 7.36 -30.37
N ILE A 320 8.71 6.35 -29.95
CA ILE A 320 9.76 6.41 -28.92
C ILE A 320 11.14 6.34 -29.57
N PHE A 321 11.92 7.41 -29.45
CA PHE A 321 13.30 7.48 -29.93
C PHE A 321 14.25 7.40 -28.75
N GLU A 322 15.04 6.33 -28.70
CA GLU A 322 16.10 6.12 -27.71
C GLU A 322 17.46 6.31 -28.39
N ARG A 323 18.45 6.83 -27.66
CA ARG A 323 19.81 6.98 -28.18
C ARG A 323 20.48 5.61 -28.22
N GLU A 324 20.76 5.07 -29.41
CA GLU A 324 21.56 3.85 -29.55
C GLU A 324 23.02 4.12 -29.18
N HIS A 325 23.64 3.19 -28.46
CA HIS A 325 25.03 3.25 -28.04
C HIS A 325 25.87 2.21 -28.79
N GLU A 326 27.03 2.61 -29.31
CA GLU A 326 28.16 1.70 -29.64
C GLU A 326 28.85 1.18 -28.37
#